data_AF-A0A957QZ28-F1
#
_entry.id   AF-A0A957QZ28-F1
#
_cell.length_a   1.000
_cell.length_b   1.000
_cell.length_c   1.000
_cell.angle_alpha   90.00
_cell.angle_beta   90.00
_cell.angle_gamma   90.00
#
_symmetry.space_group_name_H-M   'P 1'
#
loop_
_entity.id
_entity.type
_entity.pdbx_description
1 polymer ?
#
loop_
_entity_poly.entity_id
_entity_poly.type
_entity_poly.pdbx_seq_one_letter_code
_entity_poly.pdbx_strand_id
1 'polypeptide(L)'
;LTRQLLAYAGKADVKPELIDLNKLVRDNVSMLESMNIGKATIELNLRQKLPPVQAARGQLQQLVMNLVINAAEALPESGGIVRIATSLEMGPFALPETQLIGGVGLPAGPYICLEVRDTGRGMSPDTVERIFDPFFTTKETGHGLGLSATLGIVSSFGGGIAVSSTPAIGSLFRVYLPAQLDGNVDNIPEPEINNQPAPEDAS
;
A
#
# COMPACT_ATOMS: atom_id res chain seq x y z
N LEU A 1 -23.74 0.24 3.61
CA LEU A 1 -23.52 1.26 2.56
C LEU A 1 -23.04 2.62 3.09
N THR A 2 -23.47 3.08 4.27
CA THR A 2 -23.10 4.40 4.82
C THR A 2 -21.68 4.50 5.43
N ARG A 3 -21.11 3.39 5.93
CA ARG A 3 -19.76 3.39 6.54
C ARG A 3 -18.62 3.63 5.54
N GLN A 4 -18.75 3.17 4.30
CA GLN A 4 -17.73 3.37 3.26
C GLN A 4 -17.75 4.79 2.68
N LEU A 5 -18.93 5.43 2.65
CA LEU A 5 -19.07 6.86 2.30
C LEU A 5 -18.56 7.78 3.42
N LEU A 6 -18.71 7.40 4.69
CA LEU A 6 -18.14 8.16 5.82
C LEU A 6 -16.62 8.11 5.86
N ALA A 7 -16.00 7.01 5.42
CA ALA A 7 -14.54 6.95 5.21
C ALA A 7 -14.08 7.91 4.10
N TYR A 8 -14.95 8.24 3.14
CA TYR A 8 -14.72 9.22 2.08
C TYR A 8 -14.88 10.67 2.56
N ALA A 9 -15.65 10.90 3.63
CA ALA A 9 -15.98 12.23 4.15
C ALA A 9 -14.97 12.81 5.16
N GLY A 10 -13.87 12.09 5.44
CA GLY A 10 -12.71 12.60 6.17
C GLY A 10 -13.03 13.31 7.49
N LYS A 11 -13.19 12.57 8.60
CA LYS A 11 -13.09 13.08 9.98
C LYS A 11 -13.07 11.93 10.99
N ALA A 12 -12.01 11.13 10.97
CA ALA A 12 -11.48 10.60 12.20
C ALA A 12 -10.10 11.26 12.36
N ASP A 13 -9.85 11.93 13.48
CA ASP A 13 -8.51 12.44 13.85
C ASP A 13 -7.57 11.24 14.03
N VAL A 14 -7.12 10.65 12.93
CA VAL A 14 -6.12 9.60 12.96
C VAL A 14 -4.77 10.30 12.97
N LYS A 15 -4.13 10.32 14.14
CA LYS A 15 -2.83 10.95 14.30
C LYS A 15 -1.78 10.19 13.47
N PRO A 16 -0.95 10.90 12.69
CA PRO A 16 0.22 10.30 12.06
C PRO A 16 1.17 9.75 13.12
N GLU A 17 1.69 8.55 12.90
CA GLU A 17 2.75 7.93 13.70
C GLU A 17 3.92 7.50 12.81
N LEU A 18 5.08 7.22 13.40
CA LEU A 18 6.22 6.64 12.67
C LEU A 18 6.00 5.13 12.53
N ILE A 19 5.90 4.67 11.29
CA ILE A 19 5.58 3.28 10.97
C ILE A 19 6.75 2.61 10.28
N ASP A 20 7.18 1.46 10.82
CA ASP A 20 8.00 0.50 10.08
C ASP A 20 7.15 -0.17 8.99
N LEU A 21 7.34 0.29 7.75
CA LEU A 21 6.63 -0.23 6.58
C LEU A 21 6.93 -1.71 6.34
N ASN A 22 8.17 -2.18 6.59
CA ASN A 22 8.50 -3.58 6.38
C ASN A 22 7.76 -4.49 7.36
N LYS A 23 7.67 -4.08 8.63
CA LYS A 23 6.87 -4.80 9.62
C LYS A 23 5.40 -4.84 9.20
N LEU A 24 4.85 -3.70 8.79
CA LEU A 24 3.46 -3.63 8.32
C LEU A 24 3.23 -4.53 7.09
N VAL A 25 4.15 -4.58 6.13
CA VAL A 25 4.06 -5.47 4.96
C VAL A 25 4.05 -6.93 5.39
N ARG A 26 4.97 -7.35 6.28
CA ARG A 26 5.02 -8.74 6.78
C ARG A 26 3.74 -9.14 7.50
N ASP A 27 3.24 -8.28 8.39
CA ASP A 27 2.02 -8.53 9.16
C ASP A 27 0.81 -8.75 8.22
N ASN A 28 0.68 -7.94 7.17
CA ASN A 28 -0.41 -8.06 6.19
C ASN A 28 -0.26 -9.27 5.27
N VAL A 29 0.96 -9.60 4.84
CA VAL A 29 1.20 -10.79 4.01
C VAL A 29 0.86 -12.07 4.76
N SER A 30 1.28 -12.18 6.02
CA SER A 30 0.93 -13.34 6.86
C SER A 30 -0.59 -13.49 7.02
N MET A 31 -1.31 -12.38 7.18
CA MET A 31 -2.77 -12.38 7.20
C MET A 31 -3.37 -12.84 5.87
N LEU A 32 -2.86 -12.37 4.73
CA LEU A 32 -3.34 -12.75 3.40
C LEU A 32 -3.09 -14.23 3.07
N GLU A 33 -1.93 -14.76 3.44
CA GLU A 33 -1.61 -16.19 3.30
C GLU A 33 -2.61 -17.05 4.07
N SER A 34 -3.03 -16.61 5.27
CA SER A 34 -4.05 -17.32 6.05
C SER A 34 -5.46 -17.27 5.46
N MET A 35 -5.76 -16.25 4.66
CA MET A 35 -7.05 -16.10 3.97
C MET A 35 -7.14 -16.91 2.67
N ASN A 36 -6.01 -17.45 2.20
CA ASN A 36 -5.92 -18.28 1.00
C ASN A 36 -6.53 -17.58 -0.25
N ILE A 37 -6.24 -16.28 -0.40
CA ILE A 37 -6.74 -15.46 -1.51
C ILE A 37 -6.01 -15.86 -2.80
N GLY A 38 -6.66 -16.71 -3.59
CA GLY A 38 -6.12 -17.23 -4.85
C GLY A 38 -4.96 -18.22 -4.64
N LYS A 39 -4.27 -18.57 -5.74
CA LYS A 39 -3.06 -19.41 -5.72
C LYS A 39 -1.80 -18.56 -5.86
N ALA A 40 -1.71 -17.50 -5.05
CA ALA A 40 -0.57 -16.59 -5.06
C ALA A 40 0.59 -17.15 -4.23
N THR A 41 1.79 -17.16 -4.81
CA THR A 41 3.04 -17.26 -4.06
C THR A 41 3.55 -15.85 -3.79
N ILE A 42 3.65 -15.46 -2.52
CA ILE A 42 4.12 -14.12 -2.15
C ILE A 42 5.62 -14.18 -1.87
N GLU A 43 6.39 -13.34 -2.55
CA GLU A 43 7.83 -13.19 -2.35
C GLU A 43 8.15 -11.81 -1.78
N LEU A 44 8.92 -11.76 -0.69
CA LEU A 44 9.31 -10.53 -0.02
C LEU A 44 10.78 -10.18 -0.27
N ASN A 45 11.05 -9.01 -0.82
CA ASN A 45 12.39 -8.43 -0.96
C ASN A 45 12.46 -7.06 -0.26
N LEU A 46 12.51 -7.10 1.07
CA LEU A 46 12.40 -5.90 1.90
C LEU A 46 13.78 -5.39 2.32
N ARG A 47 14.05 -4.10 2.13
CA ARG A 47 15.31 -3.45 2.54
C ARG A 47 15.51 -3.57 4.05
N GLN A 48 16.64 -4.11 4.51
CA GLN A 48 16.92 -4.37 5.94
C GLN A 48 16.93 -3.12 6.84
N LYS A 49 17.21 -1.93 6.31
CA LYS A 49 17.24 -0.65 7.04
C LYS A 49 16.46 0.40 6.27
N LEU A 50 15.14 0.28 6.34
CA LEU A 50 14.22 1.22 5.72
C LEU A 50 13.82 2.28 6.78
N PRO A 51 13.92 3.59 6.48
CA PRO A 51 13.40 4.62 7.38
C PRO A 51 11.90 4.43 7.63
N PRO A 52 11.37 4.95 8.75
CA PRO A 52 9.93 4.93 8.99
C PRO A 52 9.19 5.87 8.03
N VAL A 53 7.91 5.55 7.81
CA VAL A 53 6.94 6.45 7.15
C VAL A 53 6.14 7.16 8.23
N GLN A 54 5.99 8.48 8.16
CA GLN A 54 5.02 9.19 8.99
C GLN A 54 3.64 9.11 8.33
N ALA A 55 2.75 8.29 8.89
CA ALA A 55 1.42 8.04 8.31
C ALA A 55 0.41 7.59 9.36
N ALA A 56 -0.87 7.62 9.00
CA ALA A 56 -1.91 6.93 9.75
C ALA A 56 -1.86 5.41 9.45
N ARG A 57 -1.66 4.58 10.48
CA ARG A 57 -1.47 3.11 10.31
C ARG A 57 -2.57 2.42 9.53
N GLY A 58 -3.83 2.74 9.81
CA GLY A 58 -4.98 2.16 9.11
C GLY A 58 -4.98 2.48 7.60
N GLN A 59 -4.60 3.71 7.23
CA GLN A 59 -4.50 4.11 5.83
C GLN A 59 -3.32 3.44 5.13
N LEU A 60 -2.15 3.36 5.78
CA LEU A 60 -0.99 2.66 5.21
C LEU A 60 -1.25 1.15 5.06
N GLN A 61 -1.96 0.55 6.02
CA GLN A 61 -2.44 -0.83 5.91
C GLN A 61 -3.40 -1.02 4.74
N GLN A 62 -4.39 -0.13 4.59
CA GLN A 62 -5.33 -0.18 3.46
C GLN A 62 -4.62 -0.06 2.11
N LEU A 63 -3.62 0.84 2.01
CA LEU A 63 -2.79 1.00 0.83
C LEU A 63 -2.11 -0.33 0.43
N VAL A 64 -1.42 -0.98 1.38
CA VAL A 64 -0.73 -2.25 1.15
C VAL A 64 -1.72 -3.34 0.74
N MET A 65 -2.81 -3.49 1.50
CA MET A 65 -3.82 -4.52 1.23
C MET A 65 -4.46 -4.35 -0.15
N ASN A 66 -4.82 -3.13 -0.53
CA ASN A 66 -5.39 -2.86 -1.85
C ASN A 66 -4.46 -3.30 -2.99
N LEU A 67 -3.16 -3.03 -2.87
CA LEU A 67 -2.17 -3.39 -3.90
C LEU A 67 -1.97 -4.91 -3.97
N VAL A 68 -1.79 -5.56 -2.82
CA VAL A 68 -1.52 -7.00 -2.77
C VAL A 68 -2.74 -7.82 -3.18
N ILE A 69 -3.95 -7.44 -2.74
CA ILE A 69 -5.20 -8.08 -3.19
C ILE A 69 -5.37 -7.92 -4.69
N ASN A 70 -5.16 -6.72 -5.24
CA ASN A 70 -5.27 -6.51 -6.68
C ASN A 70 -4.26 -7.36 -7.47
N ALA A 71 -3.04 -7.48 -6.97
CA ALA A 71 -2.00 -8.33 -7.55
C ALA A 71 -2.40 -9.81 -7.52
N ALA A 72 -2.90 -10.31 -6.38
CA ALA A 72 -3.35 -11.70 -6.24
C ALA A 72 -4.56 -12.02 -7.13
N GLU A 73 -5.54 -11.12 -7.21
CA GLU A 73 -6.73 -11.28 -8.06
C GLU A 73 -6.45 -11.13 -9.57
N ALA A 74 -5.28 -10.61 -9.93
CA ALA A 74 -4.83 -10.56 -11.32
C ALA A 74 -4.22 -11.89 -11.80
N LEU A 75 -3.85 -12.78 -10.87
CA LEU A 75 -3.24 -14.07 -11.18
C LEU A 75 -4.23 -15.04 -11.84
N PRO A 76 -3.76 -15.95 -12.70
CA PRO A 76 -4.59 -17.02 -13.24
C PRO A 76 -4.92 -18.07 -12.17
N GLU A 77 -5.95 -18.89 -12.41
CA GLU A 77 -6.36 -19.97 -11.50
C GLU A 77 -5.29 -21.05 -11.27
N SER A 78 -4.31 -21.15 -12.17
CA SER A 78 -3.13 -22.00 -12.00
C SER A 78 -2.16 -21.48 -10.93
N GLY A 79 -2.30 -20.23 -10.53
CA GLY A 79 -1.41 -19.53 -9.61
C GLY A 79 -0.38 -18.65 -10.29
N GLY A 80 0.44 -18.00 -9.49
CA GLY A 80 1.47 -17.07 -9.95
C GLY A 80 2.17 -16.38 -8.79
N ILE A 81 3.00 -15.40 -9.09
CA ILE A 81 3.89 -14.79 -8.10
C ILE A 81 3.47 -13.33 -7.89
N VAL A 82 3.35 -12.94 -6.62
CA VAL A 82 3.28 -11.54 -6.20
C VAL A 82 4.57 -11.21 -5.47
N ARG A 83 5.40 -10.35 -6.05
CA ARG A 83 6.64 -9.86 -5.44
C ARG A 83 6.39 -8.51 -4.79
N ILE A 84 6.76 -8.38 -3.52
CA ILE A 84 6.70 -7.12 -2.78
C ILE A 84 8.12 -6.74 -2.38
N ALA A 85 8.56 -5.56 -2.79
CA ALA A 85 9.87 -5.05 -2.46
C ALA A 85 9.80 -3.65 -1.85
N THR A 86 10.79 -3.34 -1.02
CA THR A 86 10.98 -1.97 -0.50
C THR A 86 12.39 -1.47 -0.79
N SER A 87 12.50 -0.21 -1.18
CA SER A 87 13.77 0.48 -1.44
C SER A 87 13.71 1.91 -0.88
N LEU A 88 14.89 2.54 -0.78
CA LEU A 88 15.04 3.96 -0.51
C LEU A 88 15.62 4.57 -1.78
N GLU A 89 14.91 5.52 -2.36
CA GLU A 89 15.23 6.16 -3.62
C GLU A 89 15.32 7.68 -3.43
N MET A 90 16.14 8.35 -4.25
CA MET A 90 16.30 9.80 -4.20
C MET A 90 15.53 10.43 -5.36
N GLY A 91 14.62 11.34 -5.03
CA GLY A 91 13.95 12.22 -5.98
C GLY A 91 14.85 13.40 -6.42
N PRO A 92 14.49 14.09 -7.52
CA PRO A 92 13.31 13.85 -8.35
C PRO A 92 13.43 12.54 -9.15
N PHE A 93 12.31 11.84 -9.30
CA PHE A 93 12.29 10.60 -10.09
C PHE A 93 12.41 10.95 -11.57
N ALA A 94 13.39 10.36 -12.26
CA ALA A 94 13.51 10.44 -13.71
C ALA A 94 12.46 9.55 -14.42
N LEU A 95 11.23 9.53 -13.92
CA LEU A 95 10.10 8.88 -14.56
C LEU A 95 9.47 9.88 -15.54
N PRO A 96 9.04 9.43 -16.72
CA PRO A 96 8.19 10.26 -17.57
C PRO A 96 6.99 10.76 -16.74
N GLU A 97 6.67 12.05 -16.86
CA GLU A 97 5.57 12.70 -16.12
C GLU A 97 4.23 11.97 -16.32
N THR A 98 4.10 11.24 -17.44
CA THR A 98 2.94 10.40 -17.81
C THR A 98 2.81 9.10 -17.03
N GLN A 99 3.83 8.67 -16.29
CA GLN A 99 3.81 7.43 -15.51
C GLN A 99 3.60 7.66 -14.01
N LEU A 100 3.84 8.87 -13.50
CA LEU A 100 3.71 9.19 -12.08
C LEU A 100 2.38 9.90 -11.79
N ILE A 101 1.40 9.12 -11.37
CA ILE A 101 0.04 9.57 -11.05
C ILE A 101 0.01 10.04 -9.60
N GLY A 102 -0.49 11.27 -9.39
CA GLY A 102 -0.50 11.94 -8.08
C GLY A 102 0.85 12.50 -7.62
N GLY A 103 1.92 12.35 -8.41
CA GLY A 103 3.27 12.81 -8.07
C GLY A 103 3.84 13.93 -8.94
N VAL A 104 2.99 14.65 -9.68
CA VAL A 104 3.41 15.87 -10.39
C VAL A 104 3.98 16.85 -9.35
N GLY A 105 5.28 17.11 -9.43
CA GLY A 105 5.97 18.04 -8.54
C GLY A 105 6.43 17.45 -7.20
N LEU A 106 6.65 16.14 -7.08
CA LEU A 106 7.29 15.57 -5.88
C LEU A 106 8.64 16.27 -5.60
N PRO A 107 8.83 16.88 -4.41
CA PRO A 107 10.08 17.55 -4.06
C PRO A 107 11.29 16.61 -4.15
N ALA A 108 12.46 17.16 -4.46
CA ALA A 108 13.71 16.41 -4.34
C ALA A 108 13.92 15.98 -2.89
N GLY A 109 14.31 14.72 -2.68
CA GLY A 109 14.45 14.18 -1.34
C GLY A 109 14.43 12.66 -1.28
N PRO A 110 14.56 12.08 -0.08
CA PRO A 110 14.52 10.65 0.14
C PRO A 110 13.07 10.14 0.16
N TYR A 111 12.81 9.10 -0.62
CA TYR A 111 11.51 8.43 -0.67
C TYR A 111 11.67 6.95 -0.41
N ILE A 112 10.75 6.42 0.38
CA ILE A 112 10.51 4.99 0.48
C ILE A 112 9.70 4.59 -0.76
N CYS A 113 10.20 3.61 -1.50
CA CYS A 113 9.50 3.02 -2.62
C CYS A 113 8.99 1.63 -2.20
N LEU A 114 7.67 1.44 -2.27
CA LEU A 114 6.99 0.15 -2.14
C LEU A 114 6.66 -0.35 -3.55
N GLU A 115 7.30 -1.43 -3.96
CA GLU A 115 7.05 -2.09 -5.24
C GLU A 115 6.14 -3.31 -5.02
N VAL A 116 5.05 -3.41 -5.79
CA VAL A 116 4.19 -4.61 -5.87
C VAL A 116 4.12 -5.04 -7.33
N ARG A 117 4.66 -6.23 -7.62
CA ARG A 117 4.68 -6.84 -8.95
C ARG A 117 3.90 -8.13 -8.97
N ASP A 118 3.04 -8.32 -9.95
CA ASP A 118 2.37 -9.59 -10.22
C ASP A 118 2.81 -10.21 -11.55
N THR A 119 2.65 -11.52 -11.68
CA THR A 119 2.74 -12.26 -12.95
C THR A 119 1.35 -12.60 -13.49
N GLY A 120 0.40 -11.70 -13.29
CA GLY A 120 -1.00 -11.89 -13.64
C GLY A 120 -1.30 -11.53 -15.10
N ARG A 121 -2.58 -11.30 -15.37
CA ARG A 121 -3.09 -10.99 -16.73
C ARG A 121 -2.62 -9.64 -17.29
N GLY A 122 -2.07 -8.76 -16.48
CA GLY A 122 -1.74 -7.39 -16.88
C GLY A 122 -2.94 -6.57 -17.36
N MET A 123 -2.67 -5.40 -17.92
CA MET A 123 -3.66 -4.41 -18.33
C MET A 123 -3.29 -3.77 -19.68
N SER A 124 -4.30 -3.39 -20.47
CA SER A 124 -4.10 -2.60 -21.69
C SER A 124 -3.74 -1.15 -21.34
N PRO A 125 -3.11 -0.39 -22.26
CA PRO A 125 -2.85 1.04 -22.05
C PRO A 125 -4.11 1.82 -21.65
N ASP A 126 -5.22 1.64 -22.36
CA ASP A 126 -6.51 2.29 -22.05
C ASP A 126 -7.04 1.96 -20.64
N THR A 127 -6.73 0.76 -20.14
CA THR A 127 -7.09 0.35 -18.78
C THR A 127 -6.21 1.11 -17.78
N VAL A 128 -4.89 1.16 -18.00
CA VAL A 128 -3.93 1.85 -17.13
C VAL A 128 -4.26 3.32 -16.97
N GLU A 129 -4.79 3.98 -18.00
CA GLU A 129 -5.21 5.39 -17.91
C GLU A 129 -6.40 5.62 -16.97
N ARG A 130 -7.23 4.59 -16.74
CA ARG A 130 -8.51 4.70 -16.02
C ARG A 130 -8.54 3.96 -14.69
N ILE A 131 -7.51 3.16 -14.37
CA ILE A 131 -7.52 2.31 -13.15
C ILE A 131 -7.65 3.07 -11.84
N PHE A 132 -7.34 4.37 -11.84
CA PHE A 132 -7.48 5.23 -10.66
C PHE A 132 -8.81 6.01 -10.61
N ASP A 133 -9.62 5.94 -11.67
CA ASP A 133 -10.94 6.57 -11.69
C ASP A 133 -11.85 5.91 -10.65
N PRO A 134 -12.57 6.69 -9.83
CA PRO A 134 -13.54 6.14 -8.89
C PRO A 134 -14.56 5.23 -9.60
N PHE A 135 -14.83 4.06 -9.02
CA PHE A 135 -15.76 3.04 -9.51
C PHE A 135 -15.32 2.34 -10.80
N PHE A 136 -14.16 2.67 -11.38
CA PHE A 136 -13.65 1.93 -12.52
C PHE A 136 -13.22 0.51 -12.09
N THR A 137 -13.75 -0.48 -12.78
CA THR A 137 -13.45 -1.89 -12.54
C THR A 137 -13.59 -2.67 -13.84
N THR A 138 -12.70 -3.64 -14.05
CA THR A 138 -12.85 -4.66 -15.09
C THR A 138 -13.37 -5.99 -14.52
N LYS A 139 -13.69 -6.01 -13.22
CA LYS A 139 -14.11 -7.21 -12.47
C LYS A 139 -15.63 -7.17 -12.27
N GLU A 140 -16.29 -8.31 -12.47
CA GLU A 140 -17.76 -8.43 -12.34
C GLU A 140 -18.27 -8.20 -10.91
N THR A 141 -17.46 -8.54 -9.90
CA THR A 141 -17.84 -8.46 -8.48
C THR A 141 -17.09 -7.36 -7.71
N GLY A 142 -16.27 -6.55 -8.38
CA GLY A 142 -15.49 -5.49 -7.75
C GLY A 142 -16.20 -4.14 -7.74
N HIS A 143 -16.10 -3.37 -6.67
CA HIS A 143 -16.68 -2.02 -6.58
C HIS A 143 -15.83 -0.91 -7.24
N GLY A 144 -14.61 -1.22 -7.70
CA GLY A 144 -13.74 -0.24 -8.36
C GLY A 144 -13.22 0.88 -7.44
N LEU A 145 -13.15 0.64 -6.13
CA LEU A 145 -12.75 1.66 -5.13
C LEU A 145 -11.33 1.47 -4.59
N GLY A 146 -10.70 0.32 -4.84
CA GLY A 146 -9.40 -0.01 -4.26
C GLY A 146 -8.29 0.93 -4.72
N LEU A 147 -8.06 1.03 -6.03
CA LEU A 147 -6.98 1.84 -6.59
C LEU A 147 -7.25 3.35 -6.47
N SER A 148 -8.49 3.80 -6.59
CA SER A 148 -8.85 5.21 -6.35
C SER A 148 -8.58 5.62 -4.89
N ALA A 149 -8.90 4.75 -3.92
CA ALA A 149 -8.57 4.98 -2.52
C ALA A 149 -7.05 4.96 -2.28
N THR A 150 -6.33 4.03 -2.93
CA THR A 150 -4.86 3.96 -2.90
C THR A 150 -4.23 5.28 -3.37
N LEU A 151 -4.70 5.86 -4.47
CA LEU A 151 -4.22 7.17 -4.95
C LEU A 151 -4.51 8.29 -3.95
N GLY A 152 -5.71 8.32 -3.36
CA GLY A 152 -6.07 9.29 -2.33
C GLY A 152 -5.19 9.19 -1.08
N ILE A 153 -4.91 7.99 -0.61
CA ILE A 153 -4.01 7.73 0.54
C ILE A 153 -2.60 8.22 0.24
N VAL A 154 -2.03 7.85 -0.91
CA VAL A 154 -0.67 8.24 -1.30
C VAL A 154 -0.55 9.75 -1.43
N SER A 155 -1.53 10.39 -2.06
CA SER A 155 -1.57 11.85 -2.19
C SER A 155 -1.66 12.54 -0.83
N SER A 156 -2.43 11.98 0.11
CA SER A 156 -2.56 12.55 1.47
C SER A 156 -1.26 12.53 2.29
N PHE A 157 -0.31 11.66 1.92
CA PHE A 157 1.02 11.59 2.51
C PHE A 157 2.10 12.31 1.69
N GLY A 158 1.71 13.09 0.67
CA GLY A 158 2.66 13.80 -0.20
C GLY A 158 3.50 12.85 -1.06
N GLY A 159 2.96 11.67 -1.36
CA GLY A 159 3.61 10.64 -2.18
C GLY A 159 3.12 10.65 -3.63
N GLY A 160 3.61 9.68 -4.41
CA GLY A 160 3.16 9.45 -5.79
C GLY A 160 3.11 7.96 -6.14
N ILE A 161 2.36 7.61 -7.18
CA ILE A 161 2.24 6.22 -7.65
C ILE A 161 2.67 6.14 -9.10
N ALA A 162 3.54 5.19 -9.43
CA ALA A 162 3.84 4.83 -10.80
C ALA A 162 3.33 3.43 -11.13
N VAL A 163 2.79 3.27 -12.34
CA VAL A 163 2.25 1.98 -12.81
C VAL A 163 2.82 1.65 -14.18
N SER A 164 3.25 0.40 -14.32
CA SER A 164 3.54 -0.20 -15.62
C SER A 164 2.87 -1.57 -15.68
N SER A 165 2.24 -1.88 -16.80
CA SER A 165 1.55 -3.16 -16.98
C SER A 165 1.59 -3.56 -18.45
N THR A 166 1.67 -4.86 -18.70
CA THR A 166 1.64 -5.39 -20.07
C THR A 166 0.69 -6.59 -20.10
N PRO A 167 -0.26 -6.63 -21.06
CA PRO A 167 -1.20 -7.75 -21.17
C PRO A 167 -0.48 -9.09 -21.22
N ALA A 168 -1.00 -10.06 -20.49
CA ALA A 168 -0.48 -11.42 -20.31
C ALA A 168 0.93 -11.54 -19.68
N ILE A 169 1.55 -10.44 -19.24
CA ILE A 169 2.84 -10.46 -18.55
C ILE A 169 2.67 -10.17 -17.05
N GLY A 170 1.83 -9.19 -16.72
CA GLY A 170 1.56 -8.79 -15.34
C GLY A 170 1.61 -7.27 -15.16
N SER A 171 1.54 -6.85 -13.90
CA SER A 171 1.57 -5.42 -13.53
C SER A 171 2.63 -5.13 -12.47
N LEU A 172 3.00 -3.86 -12.43
CA LEU A 172 3.98 -3.32 -11.52
C LEU A 172 3.51 -1.96 -11.01
N PHE A 173 3.25 -1.90 -9.72
CA PHE A 173 2.93 -0.68 -8.98
C PHE A 173 4.15 -0.27 -8.15
N ARG A 174 4.52 1.00 -8.22
CA ARG A 174 5.51 1.63 -7.34
C ARG A 174 4.85 2.77 -6.60
N VAL A 175 4.88 2.71 -5.29
CA VAL A 175 4.37 3.77 -4.42
C VAL A 175 5.54 4.45 -3.75
N TYR A 176 5.64 5.76 -3.92
CA TYR A 176 6.66 6.61 -3.33
C TYR A 176 6.06 7.38 -2.16
N LEU A 177 6.64 7.24 -0.98
CA LEU A 177 6.26 7.94 0.24
C LEU A 177 7.47 8.69 0.80
N PRO A 178 7.34 9.94 1.26
CA PRO A 178 8.45 10.67 1.87
C PRO A 178 9.06 9.90 3.04
N ALA A 179 10.38 9.72 3.01
CA ALA A 179 11.10 9.03 4.07
C ALA A 179 11.41 9.97 5.23
N GLN A 180 11.17 9.52 6.48
CA GLN A 180 11.57 10.27 7.66
C GLN A 180 12.97 9.83 8.09
N LEU A 181 14.00 10.56 7.63
CA LEU A 181 15.40 10.24 7.97
C LEU A 181 15.79 10.60 9.40
N ASP A 182 15.03 11.48 10.07
CA ASP A 182 15.29 11.89 11.45
C ASP A 182 14.63 10.96 12.49
N GLY A 183 13.81 10.01 12.04
CA GLY A 183 13.12 9.04 12.89
C GLY A 183 14.03 7.86 13.24
N ASN A 184 14.78 7.96 14.34
CA ASN A 184 15.47 6.80 14.90
C ASN A 184 14.43 5.75 15.35
N VAL A 185 14.42 4.60 14.66
CA VAL A 185 13.52 3.45 14.94
C VAL A 185 13.78 2.82 16.31
N ASP A 186 14.92 3.10 16.94
CA ASP A 186 15.24 2.66 18.30
C ASP A 186 14.41 3.36 19.38
N ASN A 187 13.58 4.35 19.02
CA ASN A 187 12.81 5.17 19.98
C ASN A 187 11.30 5.10 19.75
N ILE A 188 10.80 4.03 19.11
CA ILE A 188 9.36 3.72 19.15
C ILE A 188 9.08 3.19 20.56
N PRO A 189 8.33 3.91 21.41
CA PRO A 189 7.96 3.37 22.71
C PRO A 189 7.13 2.11 22.48
N GLU A 190 7.53 1.01 23.13
CA GLU A 190 6.71 -0.21 23.15
C GLU A 190 5.29 0.17 23.60
N PRO A 191 4.24 -0.42 23.00
CA PRO A 191 2.88 -0.14 23.42
C PRO A 191 2.76 -0.46 24.91
N GLU A 192 2.36 0.53 25.71
CA GLU A 192 2.05 0.32 27.12
C GLU A 192 0.95 -0.74 27.22
N ILE A 193 1.35 -1.97 27.56
CA ILE A 193 0.41 -3.01 27.97
C ILE A 193 -0.12 -2.54 29.31
N ASN A 194 -1.30 -1.91 29.29
CA ASN A 194 -2.00 -1.47 30.48
C ASN A 194 -2.41 -2.72 31.28
N ASN A 195 -1.49 -3.23 32.11
CA ASN A 195 -1.74 -4.27 33.10
C ASN A 195 -2.52 -3.65 34.27
N GLN A 196 -3.72 -3.13 34.00
CA GLN A 196 -4.68 -2.91 35.06
C GLN A 196 -5.14 -4.29 35.55
N PRO A 197 -4.91 -4.65 36.82
CA PRO A 197 -5.51 -5.85 37.38
C PRO A 197 -7.03 -5.71 37.28
N ALA A 198 -7.69 -6.80 36.90
CA ALA A 198 -9.14 -6.88 36.87
C ALA A 198 -9.71 -6.41 38.22
N PRO A 199 -10.82 -5.65 38.24
CA PRO A 199 -11.44 -5.25 39.49
C PRO A 199 -11.83 -6.51 40.27
N GLU A 200 -11.33 -6.63 41.49
CA GLU A 200 -11.77 -7.64 42.44
C GLU A 200 -13.28 -7.49 42.63
N ASP A 201 -14.00 -8.58 42.37
CA ASP A 201 -15.43 -8.70 42.66
C ASP A 201 -15.69 -8.35 44.13
N ALA A 202 -16.34 -7.20 44.33
CA ALA A 202 -16.87 -6.83 45.62
C ALA A 202 -18.28 -7.41 45.77
N SER A 203 -18.35 -8.46 46.60
CA SER A 203 -19.51 -9.00 47.33
C SER A 203 -20.53 -9.87 46.57
#